data_AF-A0A1M5VQA7-F1
#
_entry.id   AF-A0A1M5VQA7-F1
#
_cell.length_a   1.000
_cell.length_b   1.000
_cell.length_c   1.000
_cell.angle_alpha   90.00
_cell.angle_beta   90.00
_cell.angle_gamma   90.00
#
_symmetry.space_group_name_H-M   'P 1'
#
loop_
_entity.id
_entity.type
_entity.pdbx_description
1 polymer ?
#
loop_
_entity_poly.entity_id
_entity_poly.type
_entity_poly.pdbx_seq_one_letter_code
_entity_poly.pdbx_strand_id
1 'polypeptide(L)' 'MKQFEIDIMDKLTKVCICKAIPKSVIKKAINDGASTVEEVNKITGSGSGGCSGRRCSIKITELLEEYNNL' A
#
# COMPACT_ATOMS: atom_id res chain seq x y z
N MET A 1 23.69 -0.96 2.68
CA MET A 1 23.35 -0.73 1.26
C MET A 1 21.99 -1.30 0.84
N LYS A 2 21.46 -2.37 1.46
CA LYS A 2 20.18 -3.01 1.04
C LYS A 2 18.92 -2.14 1.20
N GLN A 3 18.84 -1.27 2.21
CA GLN A 3 17.62 -0.50 2.49
C GLN A 3 17.27 0.49 1.36
N PHE A 4 18.28 1.16 0.80
CA PHE A 4 18.07 2.15 -0.25
C PHE A 4 17.44 1.54 -1.52
N GLU A 5 17.85 0.32 -1.90
CA GLU A 5 17.28 -0.40 -3.05
C GLU A 5 15.78 -0.72 -2.84
N ILE A 6 15.41 -1.13 -1.63
CA ILE A 6 14.00 -1.40 -1.26
C ILE A 6 13.18 -0.13 -1.35
N ASP A 7 13.68 0.99 -0.83
CA ASP A 7 12.97 2.27 -0.85
C ASP A 7 12.74 2.78 -2.28
N ILE A 8 13.73 2.59 -3.17
CA ILE A 8 13.58 2.87 -4.60
C ILE A 8 12.52 1.96 -5.21
N MET A 9 12.56 0.66 -4.92
CA MET A 9 11.58 -0.31 -5.44
C MET A 9 10.15 0.02 -4.98
N ASP A 10 9.96 0.45 -3.73
CA ASP A 10 8.65 0.82 -3.18
C ASP A 10 8.07 2.09 -3.83
N LYS A 11 8.91 2.98 -4.35
CA LYS A 11 8.46 4.16 -5.12
C LYS A 11 8.03 3.80 -6.54
N LEU A 12 8.67 2.80 -7.15
CA LEU A 12 8.38 2.35 -8.50
C LEU A 12 7.19 1.38 -8.55
N THR A 13 7.12 0.45 -7.61
CA THR A 13 6.08 -0.59 -7.56
C THR A 13 4.71 0.02 -7.25
N LYS A 14 3.71 -0.27 -8.09
CA LYS A 14 2.34 0.20 -7.89
C LYS A 14 1.50 -0.87 -7.19
N VAL A 15 0.90 -0.49 -6.06
CA VAL A 15 -0.07 -1.34 -5.34
C VAL A 15 -1.47 -1.12 -5.90
N CYS A 16 -1.91 0.15 -6.01
CA CYS A 16 -3.15 0.45 -6.73
C CYS A 16 -2.85 0.73 -8.20
N ILE A 17 -2.97 -0.30 -9.03
CA ILE A 17 -2.61 -0.23 -10.46
C ILE A 17 -3.48 0.80 -11.20
N CYS A 18 -4.80 0.84 -10.96
CA CYS A 18 -5.72 1.73 -11.67
C CYS A 18 -5.63 3.21 -11.25
N LYS A 19 -5.05 3.49 -10.08
CA LYS A 19 -4.82 4.85 -9.57
C LYS A 19 -3.34 5.21 -9.52
N ALA A 20 -2.47 4.32 -10.00
CA ALA A 20 -1.01 4.44 -9.97
C ALA A 20 -0.41 4.76 -8.59
N ILE A 21 -1.02 4.27 -7.50
CA ILE A 21 -0.54 4.54 -6.13
C ILE A 21 0.63 3.61 -5.81
N PRO A 22 1.82 4.16 -5.49
CA PRO A 22 3.02 3.37 -5.21
C PRO A 22 2.99 2.70 -3.84
N LYS A 23 3.74 1.61 -3.70
CA LYS A 23 3.88 0.83 -2.46
C LYS A 23 4.38 1.68 -1.29
N SER A 24 5.28 2.62 -1.54
CA SER A 24 5.78 3.58 -0.55
C SER A 24 4.68 4.42 0.11
N VAL A 25 3.64 4.83 -0.63
CA VAL A 25 2.50 5.59 -0.07
C VAL A 25 1.63 4.69 0.81
N ILE A 26 1.39 3.44 0.38
CA ILE A 26 0.67 2.44 1.19
C ILE A 26 1.42 2.18 2.49
N LYS A 27 2.72 1.88 2.41
CA LYS A 27 3.58 1.65 3.58
C LYS A 27 3.64 2.85 4.52
N LYS A 28 3.66 4.08 3.99
CA LYS A 28 3.58 5.29 4.80
C LYS A 28 2.27 5.36 5.57
N ALA A 29 1.13 5.08 4.93
CA ALA A 29 -0.17 5.08 5.61
C ALA A 29 -0.23 4.05 6.75
N ILE A 30 0.33 2.86 6.54
CA ILE A 30 0.41 1.83 7.58
C ILE A 30 1.33 2.27 8.73
N ASN A 31 2.52 2.79 8.42
CA ASN A 31 3.45 3.37 9.41
C ASN A 31 2.82 4.51 10.22
N ASP A 32 1.95 5.31 9.59
CA ASP A 32 1.23 6.41 10.22
C ASP A 32 0.01 5.93 11.05
N GLY A 33 -0.23 4.62 11.14
CA GLY A 33 -1.20 4.01 12.05
C GLY A 33 -2.42 3.36 11.39
N ALA A 34 -2.49 3.27 10.06
CA ALA A 34 -3.58 2.55 9.41
C ALA A 34 -3.46 1.03 9.65
N SER A 35 -4.53 0.39 10.11
CA SER A 35 -4.53 -1.03 10.49
C SER A 35 -5.50 -1.89 9.67
N THR A 36 -6.34 -1.26 8.85
CA THR A 36 -7.32 -1.92 7.98
C THR A 36 -7.17 -1.49 6.52
N VAL A 37 -7.66 -2.31 5.59
CA VAL A 37 -7.67 -1.98 4.15
C VAL A 37 -8.49 -0.71 3.90
N GLU A 38 -9.60 -0.53 4.63
CA GLU A 38 -10.49 0.62 4.58
C GLU A 38 -9.77 1.90 5.00
N GLU A 39 -9.02 1.88 6.11
CA GLU A 39 -8.23 3.02 6.56
C GLU A 39 -7.13 3.39 5.56
N VAL A 40 -6.40 2.39 5.06
CA VAL A 40 -5.38 2.60 4.02
C VAL A 40 -6.01 3.21 2.77
N ASN A 41 -7.14 2.70 2.32
CA ASN A 41 -7.88 3.24 1.16
C ASN A 41 -8.30 4.70 1.41
N LYS A 42 -8.82 5.01 2.61
CA LYS A 42 -9.22 6.36 2.98
C LYS A 42 -8.05 7.36 2.97
N ILE A 43 -6.89 6.95 3.48
CA ILE A 43 -5.70 7.81 3.58
C ILE A 43 -5.04 8.01 2.20
N THR A 44 -4.95 6.95 1.40
CA THR A 44 -4.13 6.96 0.18
C THR A 44 -4.94 7.23 -1.09
N GLY A 45 -6.28 7.12 -1.00
CA GLY A 45 -7.17 7.17 -2.16
C GLY A 45 -7.21 5.87 -2.96
N SER A 46 -6.55 4.78 -2.53
CA SER A 46 -6.71 3.46 -3.14
C SER A 46 -8.13 2.94 -2.96
N GLY A 47 -8.49 1.91 -3.71
CA GLY A 47 -9.86 1.36 -3.65
C GLY A 47 -10.93 2.18 -4.36
N SER A 48 -10.71 3.48 -4.59
CA SER A 48 -11.70 4.40 -5.18
C SER A 48 -11.69 4.49 -6.72
N GLY A 49 -10.78 3.77 -7.40
CA GLY A 49 -10.70 3.74 -8.87
C GLY A 49 -11.73 2.82 -9.52
N GLY A 50 -11.77 2.78 -10.86
CA GLY A 50 -12.76 1.98 -11.62
C GLY A 50 -12.70 0.45 -11.42
N CYS A 51 -11.73 -0.07 -10.66
CA CYS A 51 -11.71 -1.48 -10.23
C CYS A 51 -12.26 -1.70 -8.81
N SER A 52 -12.66 -0.64 -8.11
CA SER A 52 -13.25 -0.66 -6.76
C SER A 52 -12.46 -1.49 -5.75
N GLY A 53 -11.13 -1.34 -5.75
CA GLY A 53 -10.23 -2.05 -4.82
C GLY A 53 -9.89 -3.49 -5.19
N ARG A 54 -10.60 -4.12 -6.14
CA ARG A 54 -10.42 -5.54 -6.51
C ARG A 54 -8.97 -5.94 -6.80
N ARG A 55 -8.13 -5.02 -7.31
CA ARG A 55 -6.73 -5.30 -7.68
C ARG A 55 -5.70 -4.96 -6.60
N CYS A 56 -6.05 -4.14 -5.61
CA CYS A 56 -5.09 -3.68 -4.60
C CYS A 56 -5.39 -4.20 -3.20
N SER A 57 -6.64 -4.57 -2.88
CA SER A 57 -7.02 -4.98 -1.53
C SER A 57 -6.18 -6.15 -1.00
N ILE A 58 -5.97 -7.20 -1.81
CA ILE A 58 -5.15 -8.36 -1.42
C ILE A 58 -3.73 -7.90 -1.05
N LYS A 59 -3.11 -7.06 -1.88
CA LYS A 59 -1.74 -6.60 -1.63
C LYS A 59 -1.64 -5.64 -0.43
N ILE A 60 -2.69 -4.87 -0.16
CA ILE A 60 -2.77 -4.04 1.04
C ILE A 60 -2.91 -4.91 2.28
N THR A 61 -3.74 -5.96 2.25
CA THR A 61 -3.87 -6.94 3.33
C THR A 61 -2.52 -7.61 3.64
N GLU A 62 -1.81 -8.11 2.63
CA GLU A 62 -0.48 -8.69 2.81
C GLU A 62 0.49 -7.71 3.49
N LEU A 63 0.47 -6.43 3.09
CA LEU A 63 1.34 -5.41 3.71
C LEU A 63 0.96 -5.10 5.16
N LEU A 64 -0.34 -5.13 5.49
CA LEU A 64 -0.80 -4.97 6.87
C LEU A 64 -0.35 -6.17 7.72
N GLU A 65 -0.45 -7.39 7.20
CA GLU A 65 0.02 -8.61 7.86
C GLU A 65 1.54 -8.61 8.07
N GLU A 66 2.32 -8.16 7.07
CA GLU A 66 3.77 -7.96 7.18
C GLU A 66 4.16 -6.98 8.30
N TYR A 67 3.31 -6.00 8.61
CA TYR A 67 3.57 -4.99 9.64
C TYR A 67 3.08 -5.42 11.03
N ASN A 68 2.03 -6.25 11.09
CA ASN A 68 1.45 -6.74 12.35
C ASN A 68 2.16 -7.98 12.90
N ASN A 69 2.89 -8.72 12.06
CA ASN A 69 3.68 -9.88 12.46
C ASN A 69 5.17 -9.49 12.57
N LEU A 70 5.68 -9.42 13.80
CA LEU A 70 7.11 -9.23 14.12
C LEU A 70 8.01 -10.30 13.47
#